data_AF-A0A7W5HA23-F1
#
_entry.id   AF-A0A7W5HA23-F1
#
_cell.length_a   1.000
_cell.length_b   1.000
_cell.length_c   1.000
_cell.angle_alpha   90.00
_cell.angle_beta   90.00
_cell.angle_gamma   90.00
#
_symmetry.space_group_name_H-M   'P 1'
#
loop_
_entity.id
_entity.type
_entity.pdbx_description
1 polymer ?
#
loop_
_entity_poly.entity_id
_entity_poly.type
_entity_poly.pdbx_seq_one_letter_code
_entity_poly.pdbx_strand_id
1 'polypeptide(L)'
;MPELLKRAKRECRSENYLYAATFYATWVEHWINWHVRCLAIRHGQLADEQIRQMIRDVNIRGKLTWMTSVLGGKRIAKKHVNAIQRISDQRNAFIHYKYPEWRIDDLDLSPSDLKKAVVDFDKTVSYLQSHDRRTLKRGIKLKIKRFAQDR
;
A
#
# COMPACT_ATOMS: atom_id res chain seq x y z
N MET A 1 4.89 -7.24 7.17
CA MET A 1 5.86 -7.74 6.16
C MET A 1 7.12 -6.88 6.12
N PRO A 2 8.06 -7.05 7.06
CA PRO A 2 9.34 -6.32 7.05
C PRO A 2 10.21 -6.68 5.84
N GLU A 3 10.10 -7.90 5.33
CA GLU A 3 10.95 -8.40 4.25
C GLU A 3 10.75 -7.65 2.93
N LEU A 4 9.51 -7.28 2.58
CA LEU A 4 9.22 -6.48 1.38
C LEU A 4 9.89 -5.11 1.43
N LEU A 5 9.90 -4.43 2.59
CA LEU A 5 10.59 -3.15 2.75
C LEU A 5 12.10 -3.31 2.69
N LYS A 6 12.65 -4.36 3.30
CA LYS A 6 14.09 -4.66 3.21
C LYS A 6 14.48 -4.91 1.75
N ARG A 7 13.68 -5.67 1.01
CA ARG A 7 13.90 -5.93 -0.42
C ARG A 7 13.79 -4.64 -1.23
N ALA A 8 12.74 -3.85 -1.06
CA ALA A 8 12.57 -2.55 -1.74
C ALA A 8 13.79 -1.64 -1.55
N LYS A 9 14.28 -1.53 -0.30
CA LYS A 9 15.46 -0.72 0.03
C LYS A 9 16.75 -1.25 -0.59
N ARG A 10 16.92 -2.57 -0.62
CA ARG A 10 18.05 -3.20 -1.30
C ARG A 10 18.04 -2.90 -2.80
N GLU A 11 16.92 -3.08 -3.47
CA GLU A 11 16.78 -2.77 -4.90
C GLU A 11 17.01 -1.27 -5.18
N CYS A 12 16.52 -0.39 -4.29
CA CYS A 12 16.78 1.05 -4.42
C CYS A 12 18.28 1.39 -4.34
N ARG A 13 19.05 0.70 -3.47
CA ARG A 13 20.51 0.89 -3.38
C ARG A 13 21.27 0.32 -4.58
N SER A 14 20.73 -0.74 -5.18
CA SER A 14 21.23 -1.33 -6.43
C SER A 14 20.74 -0.59 -7.67
N GLU A 15 20.09 0.57 -7.53
CA GLU A 15 19.50 1.37 -8.60
C GLU A 15 18.44 0.64 -9.45
N ASN A 16 17.92 -0.48 -8.95
CA ASN A 16 16.85 -1.26 -9.56
C ASN A 16 15.48 -0.66 -9.18
N TYR A 17 15.22 0.58 -9.62
CA TYR A 17 14.06 1.35 -9.17
C TYR A 17 12.71 0.71 -9.53
N LEU A 18 12.61 -0.04 -10.63
CA LEU A 18 11.39 -0.77 -11.00
C LEU A 18 11.06 -1.88 -9.99
N TYR A 19 12.06 -2.68 -9.61
CA TYR A 19 11.89 -3.70 -8.59
C TYR A 19 11.60 -3.08 -7.22
N ALA A 20 12.29 -2.00 -6.88
CA ALA A 20 12.02 -1.24 -5.66
C ALA A 20 10.56 -0.75 -5.60
N ALA A 21 10.07 -0.13 -6.68
CA ALA A 21 8.68 0.32 -6.81
C ALA A 21 7.69 -0.85 -6.66
N THR A 22 7.99 -2.00 -7.28
CA THR A 22 7.16 -3.20 -7.16
C THR A 22 7.06 -3.67 -5.71
N PHE A 23 8.19 -3.80 -4.99
CA PHE A 23 8.18 -4.21 -3.59
C PHE A 23 7.50 -3.18 -2.68
N TYR A 24 7.66 -1.88 -2.93
CA TYR A 24 6.95 -0.84 -2.21
C TYR A 24 5.44 -0.88 -2.46
N ALA A 25 5.00 -1.02 -3.72
CA ALA A 25 3.60 -1.12 -4.10
C ALA A 25 2.93 -2.32 -3.40
N THR A 26 3.56 -3.49 -3.45
CA THR A 26 3.09 -4.72 -2.79
C THR A 26 3.02 -4.55 -1.28
N TRP A 27 4.05 -3.92 -0.67
CA TRP A 27 4.01 -3.64 0.76
C TRP A 27 2.84 -2.74 1.15
N VAL A 28 2.60 -1.66 0.40
CA VAL A 28 1.48 -0.74 0.67
C VAL A 28 0.13 -1.43 0.49
N GLU A 29 -0.02 -2.28 -0.53
CA GLU A 29 -1.24 -3.04 -0.76
C GLU A 29 -1.57 -3.94 0.44
N HIS A 30 -0.59 -4.71 0.93
CA HIS A 30 -0.77 -5.52 2.14
C HIS A 30 -1.03 -4.65 3.37
N TRP A 31 -0.32 -3.53 3.50
CA TRP A 31 -0.51 -2.60 4.60
C TRP A 31 -1.93 -2.05 4.65
N ILE A 32 -2.48 -1.56 3.53
CA ILE A 32 -3.83 -0.97 3.52
C ILE A 32 -4.91 -2.05 3.68
N ASN A 33 -4.73 -3.24 3.10
CA ASN A 33 -5.67 -4.34 3.29
C ASN A 33 -5.74 -4.75 4.77
N TRP A 34 -4.59 -4.84 5.44
CA TRP A 34 -4.52 -5.07 6.88
C TRP A 34 -5.17 -3.95 7.69
N HIS A 35 -4.90 -2.70 7.32
CA HIS A 35 -5.44 -1.52 8.00
C HIS A 35 -6.97 -1.47 7.91
N VAL A 36 -7.54 -1.69 6.72
CA VAL A 36 -9.00 -1.78 6.50
C VAL A 36 -9.60 -2.91 7.33
N ARG A 37 -8.99 -4.11 7.31
CA ARG A 37 -9.44 -5.25 8.13
C ARG A 37 -9.49 -4.89 9.61
N CYS A 38 -8.45 -4.22 10.12
CA CYS A 38 -8.39 -3.77 11.51
C CYS A 38 -9.48 -2.76 11.85
N LEU A 39 -9.73 -1.77 10.98
CA LEU A 39 -10.79 -0.79 11.19
C LEU A 39 -12.18 -1.45 11.14
N ALA A 40 -12.41 -2.36 10.19
CA ALA A 40 -13.67 -3.07 10.05
C ALA A 40 -13.98 -3.97 11.25
N ILE A 41 -12.98 -4.70 11.76
CA ILE A 41 -13.11 -5.49 13.00
C ILE A 41 -13.44 -4.57 14.19
N ARG A 42 -12.81 -3.39 14.27
CA ARG A 42 -13.09 -2.41 15.33
C ARG A 42 -14.48 -1.80 15.21
N HIS A 43 -15.00 -1.62 13.99
CA HIS A 43 -16.36 -1.13 13.74
C HIS A 43 -17.41 -2.12 14.28
N GLY A 44 -17.09 -3.42 14.36
CA GLY A 44 -17.85 -4.41 15.13
C GLY A 44 -19.15 -4.91 14.48
N GLN A 45 -19.52 -4.39 13.31
CA GLN A 45 -20.80 -4.70 12.64
C GLN A 45 -20.64 -5.53 11.36
N LEU A 46 -19.41 -5.89 10.98
CA LEU A 46 -19.12 -6.57 9.70
C LEU A 46 -18.67 -8.01 9.93
N ALA A 47 -19.30 -8.95 9.23
CA ALA A 47 -18.86 -10.34 9.15
C ALA A 47 -17.54 -10.44 8.37
N ASP A 48 -16.71 -11.45 8.64
CA ASP A 48 -15.40 -11.61 7.99
C ASP A 48 -15.52 -11.69 6.45
N GLU A 49 -16.59 -12.29 5.93
CA GLU A 49 -16.84 -12.34 4.48
C GLU A 49 -17.10 -10.96 3.88
N GLN A 50 -17.88 -10.10 4.56
CA GLN A 50 -18.11 -8.73 4.13
C GLN A 50 -16.80 -7.94 4.12
N ILE A 51 -15.92 -8.14 5.11
CA ILE A 51 -14.60 -7.50 5.17
C ILE A 51 -13.72 -7.95 3.99
N ARG A 52 -13.72 -9.25 3.67
CA ARG A 52 -12.98 -9.78 2.51
C ARG A 52 -13.51 -9.20 1.20
N GLN A 53 -14.83 -9.13 1.04
CA GLN A 53 -15.46 -8.57 -0.14
C GLN A 53 -15.10 -7.08 -0.30
N MET A 54 -15.17 -6.29 0.77
CA MET A 54 -14.72 -4.89 0.76
C MET A 54 -13.25 -4.74 0.35
N ILE A 55 -12.38 -5.60 0.86
CA ILE A 55 -10.95 -5.58 0.50
C ILE A 55 -10.74 -6.00 -0.96
N ARG A 56 -11.53 -6.91 -1.49
CA ARG A 56 -11.43 -7.37 -2.88
C ARG A 56 -11.93 -6.33 -3.87
N ASP A 57 -13.10 -5.76 -3.61
CA ASP A 57 -13.83 -4.94 -4.60
C ASP A 57 -13.33 -3.51 -4.65
N VAL A 58 -12.83 -2.98 -3.53
CA VAL A 58 -12.42 -1.58 -3.47
C VAL A 58 -10.96 -1.46 -3.87
N ASN A 59 -10.70 -0.66 -4.89
CA ASN A 59 -9.35 -0.39 -5.35
C ASN A 59 -8.50 0.32 -4.26
N ILE A 60 -7.18 0.35 -4.47
CA ILE A 60 -6.24 0.92 -3.49
C ILE A 60 -6.59 2.38 -3.13
N ARG A 61 -6.98 3.19 -4.11
CA ARG A 61 -7.37 4.60 -3.90
C ARG A 61 -8.59 4.72 -2.99
N GLY A 62 -9.62 3.91 -3.22
CA GLY A 62 -10.83 3.88 -2.39
C GLY A 62 -10.51 3.47 -0.95
N LYS A 63 -9.65 2.47 -0.77
CA LYS A 63 -9.17 2.05 0.55
C LYS A 63 -8.44 3.20 1.27
N LEU A 64 -7.54 3.90 0.59
CA LEU A 64 -6.75 5.00 1.15
C LEU A 64 -7.54 6.29 1.47
N THR A 65 -8.76 6.43 0.92
CA THR A 65 -9.53 7.68 0.99
C THR A 65 -10.84 7.54 1.76
N TRP A 66 -11.91 7.15 1.10
CA TRP A 66 -13.25 7.15 1.69
C TRP A 66 -13.46 5.94 2.60
N MET A 67 -12.97 4.75 2.26
CA MET A 67 -13.25 3.53 3.02
C MET A 67 -12.69 3.60 4.44
N THR A 68 -11.45 4.08 4.60
CA THR A 68 -10.87 4.32 5.93
C THR A 68 -11.68 5.33 6.73
N SER A 69 -12.24 6.35 6.08
CA SER A 69 -13.10 7.35 6.74
C SER A 69 -14.43 6.73 7.20
N VAL A 70 -15.08 5.93 6.35
CA VAL A 70 -16.34 5.23 6.66
C VAL A 70 -16.17 4.26 7.83
N LEU A 71 -15.04 3.57 7.91
CA LEU A 71 -14.73 2.65 9.01
C LEU A 71 -14.21 3.35 10.29
N GLY A 72 -14.38 4.67 10.41
CA GLY A 72 -13.97 5.45 11.59
C GLY A 72 -12.45 5.62 11.76
N GLY A 73 -11.68 5.36 10.71
CA GLY A 73 -10.24 5.60 10.64
C GLY A 73 -9.89 7.06 10.35
N LYS A 74 -8.63 7.42 10.62
CA LYS A 74 -8.12 8.74 10.22
C LYS A 74 -7.79 8.75 8.74
N ARG A 75 -8.07 9.86 8.08
CA ARG A 75 -7.67 10.07 6.68
C ARG A 75 -6.15 10.06 6.51
N ILE A 76 -5.69 9.44 5.43
CA ILE A 76 -4.30 9.50 4.97
C ILE A 76 -4.10 10.85 4.28
N ALA A 77 -2.99 11.53 4.57
CA ALA A 77 -2.72 12.83 3.97
C ALA A 77 -2.56 12.71 2.44
N LYS A 78 -3.18 13.65 1.70
CA LYS A 78 -3.25 13.63 0.23
C LYS A 78 -1.88 13.43 -0.44
N LYS A 79 -0.82 14.05 0.09
CA LYS A 79 0.56 13.88 -0.43
C LYS A 79 1.01 12.42 -0.46
N HIS A 80 0.64 11.64 0.57
CA HIS A 80 1.01 10.23 0.67
C HIS A 80 0.09 9.35 -0.18
N VAL A 81 -1.20 9.69 -0.29
CA VAL A 81 -2.10 9.02 -1.24
C VAL A 81 -1.57 9.15 -2.67
N ASN A 82 -1.16 10.36 -3.08
CA ASN A 82 -0.60 10.59 -4.42
C ASN A 82 0.71 9.83 -4.63
N ALA A 83 1.60 9.80 -3.63
CA ALA A 83 2.84 9.03 -3.71
C ALA A 83 2.57 7.53 -3.90
N ILE A 84 1.60 6.98 -3.15
CA ILE A 84 1.19 5.58 -3.27
C ILE A 84 0.63 5.29 -4.65
N GLN A 85 -0.29 6.15 -5.12
CA GLN A 85 -0.88 5.99 -6.45
C GLN A 85 0.21 5.97 -7.53
N ARG A 86 1.17 6.90 -7.46
CA ARG A 86 2.30 6.94 -8.38
C ARG A 86 3.09 5.63 -8.37
N ILE A 87 3.49 5.11 -7.21
CA ILE A 87 4.23 3.82 -7.15
C ILE A 87 3.38 2.64 -7.63
N SER A 88 2.08 2.61 -7.33
CA SER A 88 1.17 1.59 -7.83
C SER A 88 1.01 1.62 -9.35
N ASP A 89 0.91 2.81 -9.94
CA ASP A 89 0.79 2.99 -11.38
C ASP A 89 2.08 2.57 -12.09
N GLN A 90 3.24 2.92 -11.53
CA GLN A 90 4.55 2.48 -12.04
C GLN A 90 4.69 0.95 -12.02
N ARG A 91 4.25 0.30 -10.94
CA ARG A 91 4.22 -1.16 -10.84
C ARG A 91 3.29 -1.77 -11.88
N ASN A 92 2.10 -1.22 -12.06
CA ASN A 92 1.14 -1.71 -13.05
C ASN A 92 1.69 -1.54 -14.47
N ALA A 93 2.25 -0.39 -14.78
CA ALA A 93 2.91 -0.14 -16.05
C ALA A 93 4.02 -1.17 -16.31
N PHE A 94 4.91 -1.43 -15.34
CA PHE A 94 5.95 -2.45 -15.49
C PHE A 94 5.42 -3.87 -15.73
N ILE A 95 4.41 -4.30 -14.97
CA ILE A 95 3.84 -5.65 -15.09
C ILE A 95 3.10 -5.82 -16.42
N HIS A 96 2.31 -4.82 -16.82
CA HIS A 96 1.52 -4.88 -18.04
C HIS A 96 2.36 -4.64 -19.31
N TYR A 97 3.40 -3.81 -19.25
CA TYR A 97 4.28 -3.52 -20.39
C TYR A 97 5.19 -4.69 -20.79
N LYS A 98 5.43 -5.66 -19.88
CA LYS A 98 6.17 -6.88 -20.23
C LYS A 98 5.37 -7.83 -21.15
N TYR A 99 4.08 -7.55 -21.40
CA TYR A 99 3.23 -8.26 -22.35
C TYR A 99 2.78 -7.29 -23.45
N PRO A 100 3.57 -7.15 -24.53
CA PRO A 100 3.34 -6.14 -25.54
C PRO A 100 2.30 -6.64 -26.53
N GLU A 101 1.03 -6.47 -26.21
CA GLU A 101 0.02 -6.48 -27.27
C GLU A 101 -0.45 -5.06 -27.60
N TRP A 102 -0.46 -4.10 -26.67
CA TRP A 102 -1.00 -2.77 -26.99
C TRP A 102 -0.37 -1.62 -26.16
N ARG A 103 0.19 -0.65 -26.91
CA ARG A 103 0.52 0.75 -26.57
C ARG A 103 1.81 1.04 -25.79
N ILE A 104 2.82 1.48 -26.55
CA ILE A 104 4.11 2.00 -26.07
C ILE A 104 4.11 3.53 -25.93
N ASP A 105 3.14 4.24 -26.52
CA ASP A 105 3.26 5.69 -26.73
C ASP A 105 2.69 6.57 -25.60
N ASP A 106 1.92 6.02 -24.65
CA ASP A 106 1.14 6.81 -23.67
C ASP A 106 1.76 6.91 -22.26
N LEU A 107 2.92 6.30 -22.04
CA LEU A 107 3.54 6.20 -20.71
C LEU A 107 4.85 6.98 -20.66
N ASP A 108 4.75 8.25 -20.26
CA ASP A 108 5.87 9.15 -19.96
C ASP A 108 6.59 8.71 -18.67
N LEU A 109 7.17 7.51 -18.73
CA LEU A 109 7.95 6.89 -17.66
C LEU A 109 9.39 7.35 -17.75
N SER A 110 9.62 8.66 -17.61
CA SER A 110 10.98 9.15 -17.52
C SER A 110 11.72 8.41 -16.39
N PRO A 111 12.87 7.76 -16.65
CA PRO A 111 13.62 7.06 -15.62
C PRO A 111 13.96 7.94 -14.40
N SER A 112 14.14 9.25 -14.61
CA SER A 112 14.36 10.20 -13.52
C SER A 112 13.14 10.35 -12.59
N ASP A 113 11.94 10.25 -13.15
CA ASP A 113 10.70 10.36 -12.40
C ASP A 113 10.41 9.14 -11.54
N LEU A 114 10.77 7.94 -12.03
CA LEU A 114 10.69 6.72 -11.24
C LEU A 114 11.70 6.74 -10.09
N LYS A 115 12.96 7.09 -10.36
CA LYS A 115 14.01 7.23 -9.36
C LYS A 115 13.56 8.16 -8.22
N LYS A 116 13.07 9.35 -8.57
CA LYS A 116 12.57 10.33 -7.59
C LYS A 116 11.41 9.77 -6.77
N ALA A 117 10.43 9.14 -7.42
CA ALA A 117 9.27 8.55 -6.74
C ALA A 117 9.66 7.49 -5.73
N VAL A 118 10.59 6.60 -6.08
CA VAL A 118 11.07 5.50 -5.22
C VAL A 118 11.90 6.04 -4.06
N VAL A 119 12.85 6.94 -4.32
CA VAL A 119 13.73 7.52 -3.29
C VAL A 119 12.90 8.28 -2.25
N ASP A 120 11.90 9.05 -2.67
CA ASP A 120 11.03 9.79 -1.76
C ASP A 120 9.99 8.91 -1.05
N PHE A 121 9.80 7.66 -1.48
CA PHE A 121 8.74 6.80 -0.96
C PHE A 121 8.96 6.37 0.49
N ASP A 122 10.20 6.34 0.96
CA ASP A 122 10.52 6.03 2.36
C ASP A 122 9.83 7.01 3.33
N LYS A 123 9.64 8.28 2.94
CA LYS A 123 8.89 9.27 3.72
C LYS A 123 7.42 8.84 3.89
N THR A 124 6.84 8.24 2.87
CA THR A 124 5.48 7.68 2.91
C THR A 124 5.43 6.45 3.80
N VAL A 125 6.39 5.53 3.70
CA VAL A 125 6.48 4.36 4.59
C VAL A 125 6.53 4.79 6.06
N SER A 126 7.41 5.73 6.41
CA SER A 126 7.52 6.25 7.78
C SER A 126 6.23 6.92 8.26
N TYR A 127 5.55 7.66 7.37
CA TYR A 127 4.24 8.24 7.66
C TYR A 127 3.19 7.17 7.96
N LEU A 128 3.08 6.12 7.13
CA LEU A 128 2.07 5.06 7.28
C LEU A 128 2.30 4.25 8.56
N GLN A 129 3.56 3.91 8.87
CA GLN A 129 3.92 3.27 10.14
C GLN A 129 3.55 4.14 11.35
N SER A 130 3.77 5.45 11.25
CA SER A 130 3.37 6.42 12.28
C SER A 130 1.86 6.61 12.35
N HIS A 131 1.16 6.47 11.23
CA HIS A 131 -0.30 6.52 11.14
C HIS A 131 -0.91 5.33 11.90
N ASP A 132 -0.44 4.11 11.67
CA ASP A 132 -0.92 2.92 12.39
C ASP A 132 -0.77 3.02 13.90
N ARG A 133 0.39 3.52 14.36
CA ARG A 133 0.64 3.73 15.79
C ARG A 133 -0.40 4.63 16.44
N ARG A 134 -0.95 5.60 15.70
CA ARG A 134 -1.97 6.54 16.20
C ARG A 134 -3.39 6.01 16.06
N THR A 135 -3.67 5.25 15.00
CA THR A 135 -5.03 4.81 14.66
C THR A 135 -5.38 3.44 15.28
N LEU A 136 -4.44 2.50 15.33
CA LEU A 136 -4.69 1.11 15.73
C LEU A 136 -4.35 0.80 17.20
N LYS A 137 -3.41 1.53 17.82
CA LYS A 137 -3.00 1.27 19.23
C LYS A 137 -4.09 1.55 20.27
N ARG A 138 -5.17 2.27 19.92
CA ARG A 138 -6.26 2.59 20.85
C ARG A 138 -7.34 1.49 20.99
N GLY A 139 -7.28 0.38 20.25
CA GLY A 139 -8.37 -0.61 20.32
C GLY A 139 -8.03 -2.09 20.07
N ILE A 140 -6.83 -2.43 19.57
CA ILE A 140 -6.54 -3.80 19.12
C ILE A 140 -5.35 -4.43 19.87
N LYS A 141 -5.34 -4.34 21.20
CA LYS A 141 -4.42 -5.14 22.02
C LYS A 141 -4.87 -6.61 22.18
N LEU A 142 -6.06 -7.01 21.72
CA LEU A 142 -6.69 -8.27 22.17
C LEU A 142 -6.85 -9.41 21.15
N LYS A 143 -6.59 -9.26 19.83
CA LYS A 143 -6.80 -10.39 18.87
C LYS A 143 -5.74 -10.60 17.76
N ILE A 144 -4.68 -9.80 17.69
CA ILE A 144 -3.73 -9.83 16.55
C ILE A 144 -2.60 -10.88 16.70
N LYS A 145 -2.39 -11.49 17.88
CA LYS A 145 -1.32 -12.50 18.09
C LYS A 145 -1.35 -13.70 17.12
N ARG A 146 -2.46 -13.96 16.41
CA ARG A 146 -2.59 -15.10 15.48
C ARG A 146 -2.00 -14.89 14.09
N PHE A 147 -1.83 -13.67 13.57
CA PHE A 147 -1.44 -13.48 12.16
C PHE A 147 0.06 -13.28 11.92
N ALA A 148 0.86 -13.19 12.98
CA ALA A 148 2.32 -13.10 12.86
C ALA A 148 3.01 -14.49 12.82
N GLN A 149 2.26 -15.58 12.93
CA GLN A 149 2.79 -16.96 12.99
C GLN A 149 2.37 -17.85 11.81
N ASP A 150 1.33 -17.48 11.04
CA ASP A 150 0.92 -18.25 9.86
C ASP A 150 1.34 -17.54 8.56
N ARG A 151 2.60 -17.75 8.17
CA ARG A 151 3.14 -17.83 6.79
C ARG A 151 4.66 -17.80 6.80
#